data_AF-A0A3D3XP39-F1
#
_entry.id   AF-A0A3D3XP39-F1
#
_cell.length_a   1.000
_cell.length_b   1.000
_cell.length_c   1.000
_cell.angle_alpha   90.00
_cell.angle_beta   90.00
_cell.angle_gamma   90.00
#
_symmetry.space_group_name_H-M   'P 1'
#
loop_
_entity.id
_entity.type
_entity.pdbx_description
1 polymer ?
#
loop_
_entity_poly.entity_id
_entity_poly.type
_entity_poly.pdbx_seq_one_letter_code
_entity_poly.pdbx_strand_id
1 'polypeptide(L)'
;MFEFKTKTKQLAIALTLLGAILWVVGFALNGSSSHDAGHGHDAHLTEEVHIDARYDAHAEEAHDDHSYGLHTEEADEYPGEAHASMIAAYGSDQVNEVHDTHAEEAHADHIDNSEDTYHTEGHNAHDSHAAHQIANRPWSALYVAAIFFFGLGIGQLFFLGIQYVAQAGWSAGLLRLMEAQSFTIIAPLLVIAILSILGFGHVHHMFHWMAEGIHIDGHDNFDPIIAGKRGFLNPTFFTIRILVYIGGWVWAAKTLRKYSLMSDTGDGVLMWKKNRGVAAAFTVFYAVTSSTSAWDFIMSIDAHWFSTLFGWYTFSGMFVSSFAALIFLTLYMKGQGLMEWVNENHLHDLGKFMFAFSVFWTYLWFSQFVLIWYANIPEEVTYYMQRFEQYKVPFFTMLVLNFVLPVLAVLSRPAKRIPGTVVMAAVFVLVGHYMDHYVMIMPGTVGSHYGFGLVELGPILFFAGLHIYVVLSSVAKAPLLHKNHPMITESKNFHQ
;
A
#
# COMPACT_ATOMS: atom_id res chain seq x y z
N MET A 1 35.81 13.32 -0.77
CA MET A 1 34.78 12.80 0.17
C MET A 1 33.59 13.74 0.10
N PHE A 2 32.35 13.25 0.20
CA PHE A 2 31.19 14.14 0.18
C PHE A 2 31.13 14.95 1.48
N GLU A 3 31.00 16.27 1.36
CA GLU A 3 30.79 17.15 2.50
C GLU A 3 29.32 17.55 2.56
N PHE A 4 28.67 17.26 3.68
CA PHE A 4 27.27 17.64 3.87
C PHE A 4 27.17 19.14 4.21
N LYS A 5 27.09 19.96 3.16
CA LYS A 5 27.04 21.43 3.24
C LYS A 5 26.01 21.92 4.26
N THR A 6 26.39 22.92 5.05
CA THR A 6 25.55 23.53 6.09
C THR A 6 24.19 23.98 5.56
N LYS A 7 24.14 24.62 4.38
CA LYS A 7 22.89 25.07 3.74
C LYS A 7 21.94 23.92 3.43
N THR A 8 22.45 22.81 2.89
CA THR A 8 21.64 21.62 2.56
C THR A 8 21.16 20.91 3.82
N LYS A 9 21.99 20.87 4.88
CA LYS A 9 21.57 20.36 6.19
C LYS A 9 20.45 21.21 6.79
N GLN A 10 20.59 22.54 6.75
CA GLN A 10 19.56 23.47 7.22
C GLN A 10 18.25 23.31 6.43
N LEU A 11 18.32 23.16 5.11
CA LEU A 11 17.14 22.89 4.28
C LEU A 11 16.43 21.59 4.69
N ALA A 12 17.17 20.49 4.88
CA ALA A 12 16.59 19.22 5.29
C ALA A 12 15.89 19.32 6.65
N ILE A 13 16.53 19.99 7.62
CA ILE A 13 15.94 20.24 8.95
C ILE A 13 14.72 21.15 8.83
N ALA A 14 14.78 22.22 8.03
CA ALA A 14 13.67 23.13 7.82
C ALA A 14 12.46 22.43 7.18
N LEU A 15 12.67 21.56 6.20
CA LEU A 15 11.61 20.72 5.62
C LEU A 15 10.99 19.78 6.66
N THR A 16 11.82 19.14 7.49
CA THR A 16 11.32 18.27 8.56
C THR A 16 10.47 19.05 9.57
N LEU A 17 10.95 20.21 10.04
CA LEU A 17 10.23 21.04 11.00
C LEU A 17 8.95 21.64 10.41
N LEU A 18 9.02 22.14 9.18
CA LEU A 18 7.85 22.66 8.47
C LEU A 18 6.80 21.56 8.30
N GLY A 19 7.21 20.36 7.89
CA GLY A 19 6.31 19.22 7.76
C GLY A 19 5.62 18.84 9.07
N ALA A 20 6.37 18.83 10.17
CA ALA A 20 5.80 18.59 11.51
C ALA A 20 4.80 19.68 11.92
N ILE A 21 5.13 20.96 11.70
CA ILE A 21 4.23 22.08 11.99
C ILE A 21 2.95 21.99 11.16
N LEU A 22 3.07 21.76 9.85
CA LEU A 22 1.92 21.62 8.96
C LEU A 22 1.02 20.46 9.35
N TRP A 23 1.60 19.33 9.77
CA TRP A 23 0.83 18.20 10.26
C TRP A 23 0.09 18.54 11.56
N VAL A 24 0.75 19.18 12.54
CA VAL A 24 0.11 19.60 13.81
C VAL A 24 -0.99 20.63 13.58
N VAL A 25 -0.75 21.62 12.71
CA VAL A 25 -1.77 22.61 12.33
C VAL A 25 -2.92 21.93 11.61
N GLY A 26 -2.64 21.04 10.65
CA GLY A 26 -3.65 20.25 9.97
C GLY A 26 -4.46 19.39 10.94
N PHE A 27 -3.81 18.77 11.92
CA PHE A 27 -4.45 17.97 12.97
C PHE A 27 -5.43 18.81 13.79
N ALA A 28 -5.02 20.01 14.21
CA ALA A 28 -5.88 20.94 14.97
C ALA A 28 -7.08 21.41 14.14
N LEU A 29 -6.87 21.72 12.86
CA LEU A 29 -7.94 22.15 11.95
C LEU A 29 -8.92 21.01 11.60
N ASN A 30 -8.45 19.77 11.59
CA ASN A 30 -9.28 18.59 11.35
C ASN A 30 -10.30 18.35 12.48
N GLY A 31 -9.94 18.71 13.72
CA GLY A 31 -10.84 18.65 14.89
C GLY A 31 -11.87 19.79 14.93
N SER A 32 -11.58 20.95 14.33
CA SER A 32 -12.61 22.00 14.19
C SER A 32 -13.71 21.62 13.21
N SER A 33 -13.39 20.88 12.14
CA SER A 33 -14.40 20.39 11.18
C SER A 33 -15.31 19.27 11.73
N SER A 34 -14.89 18.53 12.76
CA SER A 34 -15.75 17.52 13.40
C SER A 34 -16.82 18.11 14.31
N HIS A 35 -16.66 19.36 14.78
CA HIS A 35 -17.69 20.06 15.56
C HIS A 35 -18.76 20.72 14.67
N ASP A 36 -18.42 21.09 13.43
CA ASP A 36 -19.35 21.70 12.48
C ASP A 36 -20.15 20.67 11.65
N ALA A 37 -19.74 19.39 11.66
CA ALA A 37 -20.47 18.31 10.97
C ALA A 37 -21.89 18.09 11.52
N GLY A 38 -22.19 18.55 12.75
CA GLY A 38 -23.54 18.50 13.33
C GLY A 38 -24.52 19.55 12.80
N HIS A 39 -24.08 20.50 11.96
CA HIS A 39 -24.92 21.64 11.53
C HIS A 39 -24.82 22.00 10.04
N GLY A 40 -24.34 21.09 9.19
CA GLY A 40 -24.05 21.37 7.78
C GLY A 40 -24.74 20.44 6.78
N HIS A 41 -26.05 20.21 6.89
CA HIS A 41 -26.81 19.82 5.70
C HIS A 41 -27.07 21.08 4.86
N ASP A 42 -26.87 20.95 3.54
CA ASP A 42 -27.05 21.98 2.49
C ASP A 42 -25.81 22.80 2.11
N ALA A 43 -24.87 22.17 1.37
CA ALA A 43 -24.29 22.74 0.16
C ALA A 43 -23.26 21.78 -0.44
N HIS A 44 -23.67 21.04 -1.49
CA HIS A 44 -22.87 20.60 -2.66
C HIS A 44 -23.46 19.36 -3.39
N LEU A 45 -24.79 19.19 -3.37
CA LEU A 45 -25.48 18.37 -4.37
C LEU A 45 -26.22 19.30 -5.33
N THR A 46 -25.51 19.85 -6.32
CA THR A 46 -26.13 20.40 -7.53
C THR A 46 -25.20 20.19 -8.71
N GLU A 47 -25.32 19.01 -9.33
CA GLU A 47 -25.31 18.89 -10.78
C GLU A 47 -25.98 17.56 -11.16
N GLU A 48 -27.31 17.52 -11.05
CA GLU A 48 -28.12 16.48 -11.70
C GLU A 48 -28.07 16.70 -13.21
N VAL A 49 -27.34 15.84 -13.91
CA VAL A 49 -27.51 15.66 -15.36
C VAL A 49 -28.70 14.71 -15.53
N HIS A 50 -29.87 15.28 -15.84
CA HIS A 50 -31.03 14.53 -16.31
C HIS A 50 -30.67 13.74 -17.57
N ILE A 51 -30.64 12.41 -17.48
CA ILE A 51 -30.79 11.52 -18.65
C ILE A 51 -32.18 10.89 -18.54
N ASP A 52 -33.04 11.37 -19.44
CA ASP A 52 -34.42 10.96 -19.65
C ASP A 52 -34.44 9.49 -20.11
N ALA A 53 -34.83 8.57 -19.23
CA ALA A 53 -35.01 7.16 -19.54
C ALA A 53 -36.40 6.95 -20.18
N ARG A 54 -36.46 7.02 -21.51
CA ARG A 54 -37.61 6.54 -22.28
C ARG A 54 -37.63 5.02 -22.26
N TYR A 55 -38.68 4.48 -21.64
CA TYR A 55 -39.18 3.13 -21.86
C TYR A 55 -39.64 3.00 -23.32
N ASP A 56 -39.07 2.06 -24.07
CA ASP A 56 -39.72 1.50 -25.25
C ASP A 56 -39.74 -0.03 -25.11
N ALA A 57 -40.98 -0.54 -25.02
CA ALA A 57 -41.32 -1.94 -25.02
C ALA A 57 -41.42 -2.44 -26.47
N HIS A 58 -40.78 -3.56 -26.77
CA HIS A 58 -41.17 -4.40 -27.90
C HIS A 58 -41.07 -5.88 -27.50
N ALA A 59 -42.22 -6.55 -27.67
CA ALA A 59 -42.45 -7.98 -27.49
C ALA A 59 -42.49 -8.69 -28.86
N GLU A 60 -42.39 -10.02 -28.79
CA GLU A 60 -42.74 -11.05 -29.80
C GLU A 60 -41.81 -11.16 -31.04
N GLU A 61 -41.46 -12.32 -31.62
CA GLU A 61 -41.99 -13.70 -31.56
C GLU A 61 -41.03 -14.70 -32.28
N ALA A 62 -41.22 -16.01 -31.98
CA ALA A 62 -41.09 -17.19 -32.85
C ALA A 62 -39.73 -17.82 -33.26
N HIS A 63 -39.53 -19.04 -32.71
CA HIS A 63 -39.08 -20.33 -33.27
C HIS A 63 -38.42 -20.41 -34.66
N ASP A 64 -37.32 -21.19 -34.74
CA ASP A 64 -37.24 -22.29 -35.71
C ASP A 64 -36.27 -23.41 -35.27
N ASP A 65 -36.68 -24.64 -35.56
CA ASP A 65 -36.11 -25.92 -35.19
C ASP A 65 -35.45 -26.56 -36.43
N HIS A 66 -34.22 -27.08 -36.31
CA HIS A 66 -33.69 -28.01 -37.31
C HIS A 66 -32.72 -29.03 -36.68
N SER A 67 -33.16 -30.28 -36.72
CA SER A 67 -32.41 -31.50 -36.40
C SER A 67 -31.34 -31.84 -37.45
N TYR A 68 -30.29 -32.54 -37.04
CA TYR A 68 -29.73 -33.69 -37.76
C TYR A 68 -29.00 -34.60 -36.76
N GLY A 69 -29.37 -35.87 -36.73
CA GLY A 69 -28.85 -36.87 -35.81
C GLY A 69 -27.54 -37.51 -36.24
N LEU A 70 -26.86 -38.14 -35.28
CA LEU A 70 -26.02 -39.31 -35.50
C LEU A 70 -25.73 -39.99 -34.16
N HIS A 71 -26.23 -41.22 -34.01
CA HIS A 71 -25.70 -42.22 -33.09
C HIS A 71 -24.54 -42.93 -33.77
N THR A 72 -23.40 -43.05 -33.09
CA THR A 72 -22.62 -44.30 -32.98
C THR A 72 -21.65 -44.17 -31.79
N GLU A 73 -21.71 -45.19 -30.93
CA GLU A 73 -20.80 -45.55 -29.83
C GLU A 73 -19.33 -45.57 -30.31
N GLU A 74 -18.26 -45.43 -29.50
CA GLU A 74 -17.93 -46.07 -28.23
C GLU A 74 -16.56 -45.49 -27.78
N ALA A 75 -16.31 -45.24 -26.48
CA ALA A 75 -15.03 -45.42 -25.78
C ALA A 75 -14.99 -44.76 -24.37
N ASP A 76 -15.16 -45.62 -23.37
CA ASP A 76 -14.52 -45.69 -22.05
C ASP A 76 -14.35 -44.44 -21.15
N GLU A 77 -15.10 -44.50 -20.05
CA GLU A 77 -15.25 -43.56 -18.95
C GLU A 77 -14.71 -44.16 -17.64
N TYR A 78 -14.07 -43.34 -16.80
CA TYR A 78 -13.98 -43.47 -15.34
C TYR A 78 -13.54 -42.12 -14.72
N PRO A 79 -13.88 -41.83 -13.45
CA PRO A 79 -14.93 -40.84 -13.17
C PRO A 79 -14.50 -39.73 -12.20
N GLY A 80 -15.24 -38.63 -12.20
CA GLY A 80 -15.23 -37.62 -11.14
C GLY A 80 -16.66 -37.34 -10.67
N GLU A 81 -17.07 -37.95 -9.54
CA GLU A 81 -18.27 -37.57 -8.78
C GLU A 81 -17.96 -36.24 -8.05
N ALA A 82 -18.66 -35.13 -8.31
CA ALA A 82 -20.07 -34.81 -8.03
C ALA A 82 -20.38 -34.63 -6.54
N HIS A 83 -20.26 -33.38 -6.09
CA HIS A 83 -20.90 -32.86 -4.88
C HIS A 83 -22.42 -32.76 -5.11
N ALA A 84 -23.20 -33.57 -4.39
CA ALA A 84 -24.64 -33.38 -4.21
C ALA A 84 -25.09 -33.93 -2.85
N SER A 85 -26.21 -33.39 -2.37
CA SER A 85 -26.93 -33.64 -1.09
C SER A 85 -26.36 -32.87 0.11
N MET A 86 -27.15 -32.03 0.81
CA MET A 86 -28.33 -32.44 1.59
C MET A 86 -29.45 -31.39 1.61
N ILE A 87 -30.62 -31.74 1.05
CA ILE A 87 -31.96 -31.24 1.42
C ILE A 87 -32.92 -32.45 1.40
N ALA A 88 -33.50 -32.79 2.56
CA ALA A 88 -34.77 -33.52 2.80
C ALA A 88 -34.79 -33.91 4.31
N ALA A 89 -35.70 -33.43 5.17
CA ALA A 89 -37.16 -33.64 5.30
C ALA A 89 -37.54 -34.71 6.34
N TYR A 90 -38.40 -34.32 7.30
CA TYR A 90 -39.34 -35.09 8.15
C TYR A 90 -40.28 -34.01 8.74
N GLY A 91 -41.62 -33.99 8.70
CA GLY A 91 -42.71 -34.98 8.58
C GLY A 91 -43.67 -34.74 9.77
N SER A 92 -44.71 -33.90 9.65
CA SER A 92 -46.16 -34.19 9.48
C SER A 92 -47.03 -34.21 10.77
N ASP A 93 -48.18 -33.51 10.66
CA ASP A 93 -49.50 -33.63 11.32
C ASP A 93 -49.74 -33.19 12.78
N GLN A 94 -50.61 -32.17 12.97
CA GLN A 94 -51.99 -32.38 13.45
C GLN A 94 -52.87 -31.10 13.38
N VAL A 95 -54.15 -31.35 13.14
CA VAL A 95 -55.31 -30.48 12.91
C VAL A 95 -55.89 -29.92 14.22
N ASN A 96 -56.41 -28.68 14.20
CA ASN A 96 -57.69 -28.31 14.85
C ASN A 96 -58.15 -26.89 14.45
N GLU A 97 -59.27 -26.83 13.72
CA GLU A 97 -60.16 -25.67 13.58
C GLU A 97 -61.11 -25.59 14.79
N VAL A 98 -61.31 -24.40 15.37
CA VAL A 98 -62.53 -24.05 16.15
C VAL A 98 -62.84 -22.55 16.02
N HIS A 99 -63.94 -22.27 15.29
CA HIS A 99 -64.99 -21.23 15.44
C HIS A 99 -64.71 -19.71 15.56
N ASP A 100 -65.35 -18.98 14.63
CA ASP A 100 -65.82 -17.59 14.69
C ASP A 100 -66.80 -17.29 15.85
N THR A 101 -66.77 -16.06 16.41
CA THR A 101 -67.87 -15.05 16.31
C THR A 101 -67.65 -13.79 17.18
N HIS A 102 -67.79 -12.62 16.53
CA HIS A 102 -68.28 -11.27 16.95
C HIS A 102 -67.92 -10.61 18.31
N ALA A 103 -67.39 -9.38 18.25
CA ALA A 103 -68.08 -8.13 18.66
C ALA A 103 -67.22 -6.87 18.44
N GLU A 104 -67.81 -5.84 17.83
CA GLU A 104 -67.33 -4.44 17.86
C GLU A 104 -67.53 -3.84 19.26
N GLU A 105 -66.54 -3.13 19.80
CA GLU A 105 -66.67 -1.73 20.25
C GLU A 105 -65.35 -1.18 20.84
N ALA A 106 -65.06 0.05 20.41
CA ALA A 106 -64.15 1.10 20.90
C ALA A 106 -63.28 0.83 22.15
N HIS A 107 -61.98 1.13 22.03
CA HIS A 107 -61.30 2.09 22.90
C HIS A 107 -60.05 2.65 22.20
N ALA A 108 -60.06 3.97 21.99
CA ALA A 108 -58.91 4.76 21.60
C ALA A 108 -57.99 4.94 22.81
N ASP A 109 -56.71 4.59 22.67
CA ASP A 109 -55.54 5.31 23.18
C ASP A 109 -54.26 4.48 22.90
N HIS A 110 -53.14 5.18 22.76
CA HIS A 110 -51.79 4.70 22.37
C HIS A 110 -51.48 4.65 20.86
N ILE A 111 -51.38 5.84 20.25
CA ILE A 111 -50.30 6.08 19.29
C ILE A 111 -49.04 6.29 20.15
N ASP A 112 -48.23 5.24 20.29
CA ASP A 112 -46.94 5.32 20.96
C ASP A 112 -45.82 5.42 19.92
N ASN A 113 -44.87 6.29 20.21
CA ASN A 113 -43.83 6.80 19.33
C ASN A 113 -42.82 5.69 18.97
N SER A 114 -43.08 4.93 17.91
CA SER A 114 -42.14 3.92 17.40
C SER A 114 -41.44 4.33 16.09
N GLU A 115 -41.83 5.44 15.45
CA GLU A 115 -41.11 5.99 14.30
C GLU A 115 -39.95 6.92 14.72
N ASP A 116 -40.10 7.68 15.82
CA ASP A 116 -39.06 8.63 16.26
C ASP A 116 -37.78 7.96 16.79
N THR A 117 -37.87 6.77 17.38
CA THR A 117 -36.74 6.04 17.99
C THR A 117 -35.84 5.37 16.95
N TYR A 118 -36.40 4.81 15.87
CA TYR A 118 -35.60 4.21 14.80
C TYR A 118 -34.86 5.27 13.96
N HIS A 119 -35.48 6.43 13.74
CA HIS A 119 -34.83 7.54 13.05
C HIS A 119 -33.72 8.16 13.91
N THR A 120 -33.93 8.35 15.22
CA THR A 120 -32.89 8.91 16.10
C THR A 120 -31.71 7.98 16.35
N GLU A 121 -31.91 6.65 16.49
CA GLU A 121 -30.80 5.70 16.63
C GLU A 121 -29.95 5.59 15.35
N GLY A 122 -30.59 5.58 14.17
CA GLY A 122 -29.89 5.59 12.88
C GLY A 122 -29.04 6.85 12.68
N HIS A 123 -29.57 8.04 13.00
CA HIS A 123 -28.80 9.29 12.93
C HIS A 123 -27.58 9.28 13.87
N ASN A 124 -27.73 8.82 15.11
CA ASN A 124 -26.62 8.76 16.07
C ASN A 124 -25.50 7.76 15.65
N ALA A 125 -25.87 6.63 15.04
CA ALA A 125 -24.91 5.64 14.54
C ALA A 125 -24.14 6.15 13.30
N HIS A 126 -24.83 6.84 12.38
CA HIS A 126 -24.18 7.45 11.22
C HIS A 126 -23.22 8.60 11.62
N ASP A 127 -23.63 9.45 12.56
CA ASP A 127 -22.81 10.57 13.02
C ASP A 127 -21.56 10.11 13.77
N SER A 128 -21.67 9.06 14.59
CA SER A 128 -20.52 8.46 15.29
C SER A 128 -19.53 7.81 14.32
N HIS A 129 -20.02 7.09 13.30
CA HIS A 129 -19.16 6.49 12.27
C HIS A 129 -18.40 7.55 11.46
N ALA A 130 -19.09 8.61 11.03
CA ALA A 130 -18.48 9.74 10.33
C ALA A 130 -17.43 10.44 11.21
N ALA A 131 -17.71 10.64 12.51
CA ALA A 131 -16.76 11.24 13.44
C ALA A 131 -15.46 10.41 13.58
N HIS A 132 -15.57 9.08 13.66
CA HIS A 132 -14.40 8.19 13.66
C HIS A 132 -13.57 8.31 12.38
N GLN A 133 -14.22 8.33 11.22
CA GLN A 133 -13.56 8.49 9.92
C GLN A 133 -12.82 9.83 9.81
N ILE A 134 -13.45 10.93 10.22
CA ILE A 134 -12.82 12.26 10.21
C ILE A 134 -11.63 12.30 11.18
N ALA A 135 -11.78 11.76 12.39
CA ALA A 135 -10.72 11.73 13.40
C ALA A 135 -9.50 10.88 12.98
N ASN A 136 -9.70 9.86 12.14
CA ASN A 136 -8.63 8.99 11.63
C ASN A 136 -7.75 9.67 10.57
N ARG A 137 -8.20 10.75 9.93
CA ARG A 137 -7.53 11.34 8.76
C ARG A 137 -6.08 11.79 9.05
N PRO A 138 -5.77 12.52 10.13
CA PRO A 138 -4.40 12.94 10.39
C PRO A 138 -3.45 11.79 10.70
N TRP A 139 -3.95 10.74 11.35
CA TRP A 139 -3.19 9.52 11.62
C TRP A 139 -2.91 8.75 10.32
N SER A 140 -3.93 8.61 9.47
CA SER A 140 -3.84 7.93 8.17
C SER A 140 -2.86 8.64 7.24
N ALA A 141 -2.91 9.97 7.16
CA ALA A 141 -1.99 10.76 6.36
C ALA A 141 -0.52 10.59 6.80
N LEU A 142 -0.28 10.56 8.11
CA LEU A 142 1.05 10.27 8.66
C LEU A 142 1.49 8.84 8.32
N TYR A 143 0.58 7.87 8.43
CA TYR A 143 0.83 6.46 8.14
C TYR A 143 1.16 6.22 6.66
N VAL A 144 0.39 6.79 5.73
CA VAL A 144 0.63 6.73 4.28
C VAL A 144 2.02 7.25 3.93
N ALA A 145 2.39 8.43 4.44
CA ALA A 145 3.70 9.00 4.18
C ALA A 145 4.81 8.13 4.79
N ALA A 146 4.62 7.58 5.99
CA ALA A 146 5.58 6.68 6.60
C ALA A 146 5.80 5.42 5.75
N ILE A 147 4.73 4.77 5.27
CA ILE A 147 4.81 3.58 4.41
C ILE A 147 5.54 3.89 3.09
N PHE A 148 5.23 5.02 2.45
CA PHE A 148 5.90 5.42 1.21
C PHE A 148 7.41 5.62 1.40
N PHE A 149 7.83 6.39 2.41
CA PHE A 149 9.25 6.66 2.67
C PHE A 149 9.99 5.44 3.24
N PHE A 150 9.29 4.55 3.95
CA PHE A 150 9.76 3.21 4.29
C PHE A 150 10.08 2.42 3.01
N GLY A 151 9.16 2.43 2.04
CA GLY A 151 9.29 1.81 0.72
C GLY A 151 10.59 2.19 -0.01
N LEU A 152 10.93 3.48 -0.02
CA LEU A 152 12.17 3.99 -0.64
C LEU A 152 13.44 3.35 -0.06
N GLY A 153 13.44 3.07 1.25
CA GLY A 153 14.57 2.46 1.95
C GLY A 153 14.59 0.94 1.83
N ILE A 154 13.46 0.27 2.04
CA ILE A 154 13.39 -1.20 2.09
C ILE A 154 13.56 -1.80 0.69
N GLY A 155 12.97 -1.17 -0.33
CA GLY A 155 13.20 -1.53 -1.73
C GLY A 155 14.68 -1.40 -2.10
N GLN A 156 15.34 -0.36 -1.59
CA GLN A 156 16.76 -0.16 -1.82
C GLN A 156 17.63 -1.20 -1.11
N LEU A 157 17.27 -1.58 0.12
CA LEU A 157 17.95 -2.62 0.88
C LEU A 157 17.82 -3.98 0.19
N PHE A 158 16.65 -4.28 -0.35
CA PHE A 158 16.43 -5.46 -1.18
C PHE A 158 17.28 -5.43 -2.45
N PHE A 159 17.31 -4.31 -3.18
CA PHE A 159 18.13 -4.18 -4.38
C PHE A 159 19.63 -4.35 -4.07
N LEU A 160 20.09 -3.78 -2.94
CA LEU A 160 21.45 -3.94 -2.45
C LEU A 160 21.77 -5.41 -2.19
N GLY A 161 20.86 -6.15 -1.55
CA GLY A 161 20.98 -7.59 -1.34
C GLY A 161 21.13 -8.35 -2.67
N ILE A 162 20.28 -8.05 -3.65
CA ILE A 162 20.35 -8.64 -4.99
C ILE A 162 21.70 -8.38 -5.64
N GLN A 163 22.26 -7.16 -5.55
CA GLN A 163 23.56 -6.86 -6.18
C GLN A 163 24.69 -7.77 -5.66
N TYR A 164 24.72 -8.04 -4.35
CA TYR A 164 25.69 -8.96 -3.77
C TYR A 164 25.44 -10.42 -4.15
N VAL A 165 24.17 -10.87 -4.14
CA VAL A 165 23.79 -12.26 -4.50
C VAL A 165 24.07 -12.55 -5.97
N ALA A 166 23.70 -11.63 -6.85
CA ALA A 166 23.88 -11.72 -8.30
C ALA A 166 25.34 -11.50 -8.73
N GLN A 167 26.21 -11.06 -7.82
CA GLN A 167 27.62 -10.78 -8.13
C GLN A 167 27.75 -9.72 -9.25
N ALA A 168 26.90 -8.70 -9.20
CA ALA A 168 26.80 -7.69 -10.24
C ALA A 168 28.01 -6.75 -10.22
N GLY A 169 28.74 -6.69 -11.33
CA GLY A 169 29.90 -5.82 -11.47
C GLY A 169 29.56 -4.36 -11.78
N TRP A 170 28.54 -4.11 -12.60
CA TRP A 170 28.14 -2.74 -13.00
C TRP A 170 27.75 -1.85 -11.82
N SER A 171 27.09 -2.42 -10.81
CA SER A 171 26.53 -1.69 -9.67
C SER A 171 27.55 -1.39 -8.57
N ALA A 172 28.76 -1.95 -8.64
CA ALA A 172 29.74 -1.85 -7.55
C ALA A 172 30.06 -0.39 -7.19
N GLY A 173 30.13 0.51 -8.19
CA GLY A 173 30.33 1.95 -8.00
C GLY A 173 29.12 2.70 -7.43
N LEU A 174 27.96 2.06 -7.28
CA LEU A 174 26.72 2.64 -6.74
C LEU A 174 26.35 2.10 -5.35
N LEU A 175 26.98 1.01 -4.90
CA LEU A 175 26.64 0.31 -3.66
C LEU A 175 26.67 1.23 -2.42
N ARG A 176 27.53 2.26 -2.37
CA ARG A 176 27.57 3.22 -1.24
C ARG A 176 26.30 4.07 -1.16
N LEU A 177 25.72 4.42 -2.30
CA LEU A 177 24.47 5.17 -2.37
C LEU A 177 23.30 4.29 -1.95
N MET A 178 23.29 3.04 -2.43
CA MET A 178 22.30 2.03 -2.04
C MET A 178 22.32 1.77 -0.52
N GLU A 179 23.50 1.59 0.06
CA GLU A 179 23.69 1.46 1.52
C GLU A 179 23.17 2.68 2.27
N ALA A 180 23.43 3.90 1.76
CA ALA A 180 23.00 5.13 2.40
C ALA A 180 21.48 5.29 2.39
N GLN A 181 20.84 5.06 1.25
CA GLN A 181 19.38 5.11 1.10
C GLN A 181 18.68 3.99 1.88
N SER A 182 19.30 2.82 2.05
CA SER A 182 18.73 1.74 2.87
C SER A 182 18.53 2.14 4.35
N PHE A 183 19.27 3.12 4.89
CA PHE A 183 19.09 3.57 6.27
C PHE A 183 17.84 4.41 6.49
N THR A 184 17.16 4.84 5.42
CA THR A 184 15.93 5.63 5.54
C THR A 184 14.77 4.82 6.08
N ILE A 185 14.89 3.48 6.14
CA ILE A 185 13.86 2.60 6.72
C ILE A 185 13.59 2.90 8.19
N ILE A 186 14.59 3.35 8.96
CA ILE A 186 14.51 3.32 10.43
C ILE A 186 13.39 4.21 10.96
N ALA A 187 13.38 5.49 10.59
CA ALA A 187 12.43 6.44 11.17
C ALA A 187 10.98 6.20 10.72
N PRO A 188 10.67 5.99 9.42
CA PRO A 188 9.31 5.66 9.00
C PRO A 188 8.83 4.33 9.60
N LEU A 189 9.70 3.31 9.69
CA LEU A 189 9.33 2.04 10.32
C LEU A 189 9.01 2.17 11.81
N LEU A 190 9.73 3.02 12.54
CA LEU A 190 9.39 3.33 13.93
C LEU A 190 8.04 4.04 14.03
N VAL A 191 7.74 4.97 13.13
CA VAL A 191 6.41 5.63 13.09
C VAL A 191 5.31 4.62 12.80
N ILE A 192 5.48 3.75 11.80
CA ILE A 192 4.54 2.66 11.48
C ILE A 192 4.30 1.77 12.72
N ALA A 193 5.37 1.36 13.40
CA ALA A 193 5.27 0.52 14.58
C ALA A 193 4.56 1.23 15.75
N ILE A 194 4.91 2.50 16.01
CA ILE A 194 4.27 3.30 17.06
C ILE A 194 2.78 3.48 16.77
N LEU A 195 2.40 3.89 15.56
CA LEU A 195 0.99 4.05 15.19
C LEU A 195 0.23 2.72 15.30
N SER A 196 0.82 1.61 14.84
CA SER A 196 0.16 0.32 14.96
C SER A 196 -0.07 -0.09 16.44
N ILE A 197 0.86 0.24 17.35
CA ILE A 197 0.70 -0.02 18.79
C ILE A 197 -0.30 0.94 19.45
N LEU A 198 -0.34 2.21 19.02
CA LEU A 198 -1.31 3.20 19.51
C LEU A 198 -2.76 2.79 19.14
N GLY A 199 -2.94 2.01 18.09
CA GLY A 199 -4.22 1.37 17.76
C GLY A 199 -4.75 0.46 18.88
N PHE A 200 -3.89 -0.30 19.57
CA PHE A 200 -4.29 -1.12 20.73
C PHE A 200 -4.77 -0.29 21.92
N GLY A 201 -4.31 0.96 22.02
CA GLY A 201 -4.72 1.90 23.05
C GLY A 201 -5.92 2.77 22.66
N HIS A 202 -6.59 2.47 21.54
CA HIS A 202 -7.74 3.23 21.02
C HIS A 202 -7.48 4.73 20.82
N VAL A 203 -6.22 5.12 20.60
CA VAL A 203 -5.85 6.52 20.30
C VAL A 203 -6.32 6.94 18.90
N HIS A 204 -6.45 5.95 18.00
CA HIS A 204 -7.08 6.07 16.69
C HIS A 204 -7.73 4.73 16.30
N HIS A 205 -8.60 4.75 15.29
CA HIS A 205 -9.41 3.59 14.89
C HIS A 205 -9.14 3.20 13.43
N MET A 206 -7.87 3.24 13.00
CA MET A 206 -7.47 2.89 11.63
C MET A 206 -7.54 1.39 11.33
N PHE A 207 -7.37 0.53 12.33
CA PHE A 207 -7.36 -0.92 12.16
C PHE A 207 -8.66 -1.48 12.74
N HIS A 208 -9.58 -1.89 11.86
CA HIS A 208 -10.91 -2.32 12.28
C HIS A 208 -10.87 -3.51 13.28
N TRP A 209 -9.96 -4.47 13.06
CA TRP A 209 -9.80 -5.62 13.96
C TRP A 209 -9.31 -5.29 15.37
N MET A 210 -8.88 -4.06 15.64
CA MET A 210 -8.49 -3.60 16.97
C MET A 210 -9.67 -3.01 17.76
N ALA A 211 -10.89 -3.00 17.21
CA ALA A 211 -12.08 -2.52 17.91
C ALA A 211 -12.40 -3.34 19.17
N GLU A 212 -12.94 -2.67 20.19
CA GLU A 212 -13.26 -3.31 21.47
C GLU A 212 -14.34 -4.38 21.29
N GLY A 213 -14.07 -5.57 21.84
CA GLY A 213 -15.00 -6.69 21.85
C GLY A 213 -15.23 -7.41 20.52
N ILE A 214 -14.50 -7.05 19.45
CA ILE A 214 -14.69 -7.63 18.10
C ILE A 214 -14.45 -9.15 18.02
N HIS A 215 -13.73 -9.71 18.99
CA HIS A 215 -13.42 -11.14 19.09
C HIS A 215 -14.21 -11.88 20.19
N ILE A 216 -15.12 -11.21 20.89
CA ILE A 216 -15.82 -11.75 22.06
C ILE A 216 -17.25 -12.12 21.67
N ASP A 217 -17.56 -13.41 21.65
CA ASP A 217 -18.91 -13.92 21.38
C ASP A 217 -19.92 -13.25 22.32
N GLY A 218 -20.94 -12.60 21.76
CA GLY A 218 -22.00 -11.92 22.51
C GLY A 218 -21.74 -10.44 22.85
N HIS A 219 -20.64 -9.85 22.39
CA HIS A 219 -20.42 -8.40 22.44
C HIS A 219 -21.09 -7.69 21.24
N ASP A 220 -21.50 -6.43 21.39
CA ASP A 220 -22.22 -5.68 20.33
C ASP A 220 -21.41 -5.56 19.03
N ASN A 221 -20.09 -5.41 19.16
CA ASN A 221 -19.15 -5.35 18.02
C ASN A 221 -18.66 -6.72 17.54
N PHE A 222 -19.21 -7.84 18.02
CA PHE A 222 -18.69 -9.16 17.68
C PHE A 222 -18.76 -9.45 16.19
N ASP A 223 -17.63 -9.88 15.63
CA ASP A 223 -17.51 -10.23 14.23
C ASP A 223 -16.93 -11.65 14.06
N PRO A 224 -17.70 -12.62 13.54
CA PRO A 224 -17.25 -14.00 13.43
C PRO A 224 -16.10 -14.19 12.43
N ILE A 225 -16.01 -13.37 11.38
CA ILE A 225 -14.94 -13.44 10.37
C ILE A 225 -13.62 -12.99 10.99
N ILE A 226 -13.64 -11.86 11.69
CA ILE A 226 -12.47 -11.30 12.35
C ILE A 226 -12.06 -12.14 13.58
N ALA A 227 -13.02 -12.66 14.35
CA ALA A 227 -12.77 -13.63 15.41
C ALA A 227 -12.08 -14.91 14.88
N GLY A 228 -12.45 -15.39 13.70
CA GLY A 228 -11.76 -16.49 13.02
C GLY A 228 -10.29 -16.20 12.68
N LYS A 229 -9.94 -14.92 12.46
CA LYS A 229 -8.58 -14.45 12.13
C LYS A 229 -7.72 -14.16 13.38
N ARG A 230 -8.25 -14.30 14.60
CA ARG A 230 -7.55 -13.99 15.88
C ARG A 230 -6.19 -14.70 16.06
N GLY A 231 -6.01 -15.87 15.45
CA GLY A 231 -4.73 -16.59 15.47
C GLY A 231 -3.58 -15.77 14.86
N PHE A 232 -3.89 -14.96 13.84
CA PHE A 232 -2.95 -14.07 13.18
C PHE A 232 -3.08 -12.62 13.65
N LEU A 233 -4.32 -12.11 13.71
CA LEU A 233 -4.68 -10.76 14.16
C LEU A 233 -4.95 -10.77 15.67
N ASN A 234 -3.89 -10.85 16.47
CA ASN A 234 -3.96 -10.56 17.90
C ASN A 234 -2.83 -9.62 18.30
N PRO A 235 -3.02 -8.75 19.32
CA PRO A 235 -2.05 -7.72 19.67
C PRO A 235 -0.65 -8.25 19.97
N THR A 236 -0.54 -9.37 20.68
CA THR A 236 0.73 -9.97 21.07
C THR A 236 1.52 -10.49 19.87
N PHE A 237 0.91 -11.33 19.04
CA PHE A 237 1.59 -11.92 17.89
C PHE A 237 1.89 -10.87 16.82
N PHE A 238 0.99 -9.93 16.59
CA PHE A 238 1.22 -8.78 15.71
C PHE A 238 2.43 -7.94 16.17
N THR A 239 2.52 -7.64 17.47
CA THR A 239 3.68 -6.92 18.03
C THR A 239 4.99 -7.69 17.84
N ILE A 240 4.98 -9.01 18.08
CA ILE A 240 6.14 -9.87 17.85
C ILE A 240 6.59 -9.81 16.38
N ARG A 241 5.65 -9.90 15.42
CA ARG A 241 5.97 -9.81 13.98
C ARG A 241 6.61 -8.48 13.62
N ILE A 242 6.06 -7.36 14.10
CA ILE A 242 6.65 -6.03 13.91
C ILE A 242 8.08 -5.98 14.45
N LEU A 243 8.33 -6.50 15.65
CA LEU A 243 9.67 -6.52 16.23
C LEU A 243 10.63 -7.40 15.41
N VAL A 244 10.16 -8.51 14.85
CA VAL A 244 10.94 -9.36 13.93
C VAL A 244 11.27 -8.60 12.65
N TYR A 245 10.32 -7.86 12.07
CA TYR A 245 10.55 -7.03 10.88
C TYR A 245 11.61 -5.96 11.14
N ILE A 246 11.44 -5.18 12.21
CA ILE A 246 12.41 -4.16 12.64
C ILE A 246 13.79 -4.78 12.87
N GLY A 247 13.85 -5.85 13.65
CA GLY A 247 15.09 -6.53 14.00
C GLY A 247 15.83 -7.02 12.75
N GLY A 248 15.15 -7.76 11.88
CA GLY A 248 15.74 -8.35 10.68
C GLY A 248 16.18 -7.32 9.64
N TRP A 249 15.35 -6.33 9.33
CA TRP A 249 15.69 -5.33 8.31
C TRP A 249 16.77 -4.35 8.78
N VAL A 250 16.71 -3.89 10.04
CA VAL A 250 17.75 -3.01 10.60
C VAL A 250 19.07 -3.78 10.77
N TRP A 251 19.02 -5.05 11.17
CA TRP A 251 20.20 -5.92 11.21
C TRP A 251 20.87 -6.01 9.83
N ALA A 252 20.11 -6.28 8.77
CA ALA A 252 20.65 -6.40 7.42
C ALA A 252 21.28 -5.10 6.95
N ALA A 253 20.59 -3.96 7.08
CA ALA A 253 21.10 -2.65 6.69
C ALA A 253 22.41 -2.30 7.42
N LYS A 254 22.46 -2.51 8.75
CA LYS A 254 23.66 -2.22 9.56
C LYS A 254 24.80 -3.18 9.24
N THR A 255 24.53 -4.46 9.08
CA THR A 255 25.57 -5.49 8.86
C THR A 255 26.18 -5.37 7.47
N LEU A 256 25.35 -5.16 6.43
CA LEU A 256 25.83 -4.93 5.06
C LEU A 256 26.75 -3.70 4.99
N ARG A 257 26.34 -2.60 5.62
CA ARG A 257 27.18 -1.39 5.72
C ARG A 257 28.46 -1.63 6.51
N LYS A 258 28.38 -2.34 7.64
CA LYS A 258 29.53 -2.63 8.51
C LYS A 258 30.65 -3.35 7.75
N TYR A 259 30.37 -4.48 7.11
CA TYR A 259 31.41 -5.21 6.37
C TYR A 259 31.84 -4.46 5.12
N SER A 260 30.93 -3.72 4.48
CA SER A 260 31.27 -2.84 3.36
C SER A 260 32.29 -1.77 3.76
N LEU A 261 32.18 -1.16 4.94
CA LEU A 261 33.19 -0.22 5.46
C LEU A 261 34.49 -0.93 5.85
N MET A 262 34.42 -2.11 6.47
CA MET A 262 35.61 -2.92 6.79
C MET A 262 36.36 -3.37 5.53
N SER A 263 35.66 -3.51 4.40
CA SER A 263 36.29 -3.85 3.12
C SER A 263 37.28 -2.77 2.66
N ASP A 264 37.07 -1.50 3.00
CA ASP A 264 37.95 -0.40 2.57
C ASP A 264 39.30 -0.36 3.30
N THR A 265 39.40 -0.95 4.50
CA THR A 265 40.61 -0.92 5.33
C THR A 265 41.25 -2.29 5.54
N GLY A 266 40.56 -3.37 5.21
CA GLY A 266 41.02 -4.75 5.39
C GLY A 266 40.96 -5.57 4.11
N ASP A 267 40.81 -6.89 4.26
CA ASP A 267 40.62 -7.81 3.15
C ASP A 267 39.23 -7.61 2.52
N GLY A 268 39.23 -6.89 1.39
CA GLY A 268 38.01 -6.55 0.66
C GLY A 268 37.27 -7.77 0.11
N VAL A 269 37.99 -8.83 -0.30
CA VAL A 269 37.38 -10.06 -0.84
C VAL A 269 36.70 -10.84 0.28
N LEU A 270 37.35 -10.96 1.44
CA LEU A 270 36.78 -11.63 2.61
C LEU A 270 35.51 -10.92 3.09
N MET A 271 35.56 -9.58 3.21
CA MET A 271 34.39 -8.80 3.64
C MET A 271 33.26 -8.84 2.62
N TRP A 272 33.57 -8.82 1.33
CA TRP A 272 32.60 -9.00 0.26
C TRP A 272 31.90 -10.37 0.34
N LYS A 273 32.65 -11.46 0.57
CA LYS A 273 32.08 -12.80 0.78
C LYS A 273 31.14 -12.86 1.99
N LYS A 274 31.49 -12.18 3.09
CA LYS A 274 30.62 -12.06 4.27
C LYS A 274 29.33 -11.29 3.93
N ASN A 275 29.44 -10.17 3.22
CA ASN A 275 28.28 -9.41 2.75
C ASN A 275 27.38 -10.24 1.84
N ARG A 276 27.94 -11.08 0.97
CA ARG A 276 27.16 -11.99 0.13
C ARG A 276 26.36 -13.00 0.97
N GLY A 277 26.94 -13.55 2.03
CA GLY A 277 26.22 -14.43 2.96
C GLY A 277 25.07 -13.73 3.68
N VAL A 278 25.31 -12.51 4.17
CA VAL A 278 24.28 -11.67 4.81
C VAL A 278 23.19 -11.30 3.81
N ALA A 279 23.55 -10.91 2.60
CA ALA A 279 22.63 -10.56 1.54
C ALA A 279 21.73 -11.75 1.15
N ALA A 280 22.30 -12.96 1.03
CA ALA A 280 21.53 -14.16 0.75
C ALA A 280 20.52 -14.48 1.86
N ALA A 281 20.96 -14.46 3.13
CA ALA A 281 20.09 -14.67 4.28
C ALA A 281 18.97 -13.62 4.35
N PHE A 282 19.33 -12.35 4.16
CA PHE A 282 18.36 -11.25 4.13
C PHE A 282 17.38 -11.37 2.95
N THR A 283 17.82 -11.80 1.77
CA THR A 283 16.94 -11.95 0.59
C THR A 283 15.85 -13.00 0.85
N VAL A 284 16.21 -14.14 1.46
CA VAL A 284 15.22 -15.17 1.86
C VAL A 284 14.30 -14.65 2.96
N PHE A 285 14.85 -13.99 3.97
CA PHE A 285 14.06 -13.37 5.03
C PHE A 285 13.08 -12.32 4.48
N TYR A 286 13.52 -11.52 3.52
CA TYR A 286 12.71 -10.49 2.86
C TYR A 286 11.64 -11.07 1.94
N ALA A 287 11.90 -12.19 1.28
CA ALA A 287 10.87 -12.87 0.47
C ALA A 287 9.62 -13.22 1.30
N VAL A 288 9.79 -13.62 2.56
CA VAL A 288 8.68 -13.90 3.49
C VAL A 288 8.15 -12.61 4.14
N THR A 289 9.05 -11.76 4.62
CA THR A 289 8.66 -10.56 5.38
C THR A 289 8.05 -9.45 4.52
N SER A 290 8.35 -9.39 3.22
CA SER A 290 7.71 -8.46 2.28
C SER A 290 6.20 -8.68 2.19
N SER A 291 5.77 -9.94 2.05
CA SER A 291 4.33 -10.26 1.96
C SER A 291 3.64 -10.13 3.31
N THR A 292 4.23 -10.71 4.37
CA THR A 292 3.61 -10.66 5.70
C THR A 292 3.52 -9.25 6.28
N SER A 293 4.49 -8.37 6.01
CA SER A 293 4.40 -6.96 6.40
C SER A 293 3.37 -6.16 5.60
N ALA A 294 3.14 -6.47 4.32
CA ALA A 294 2.05 -5.87 3.56
C ALA A 294 0.68 -6.29 4.11
N TRP A 295 0.56 -7.54 4.56
CA TRP A 295 -0.64 -8.02 5.25
C TRP A 295 -0.86 -7.27 6.57
N ASP A 296 0.18 -7.13 7.38
CA ASP A 296 0.09 -6.46 8.68
C ASP A 296 -0.14 -4.95 8.56
N PHE A 297 0.60 -4.25 7.69
CA PHE A 297 0.60 -2.79 7.65
C PHE A 297 -0.50 -2.19 6.79
N ILE A 298 -0.96 -2.89 5.76
CA ILE A 298 -1.91 -2.31 4.81
C ILE A 298 -3.18 -3.16 4.72
N MET A 299 -3.07 -4.47 4.49
CA MET A 299 -4.26 -5.32 4.33
C MET A 299 -5.08 -5.40 5.62
N SER A 300 -4.44 -5.41 6.79
CA SER A 300 -5.15 -5.51 8.08
C SER A 300 -6.01 -4.30 8.43
N ILE A 301 -5.91 -3.19 7.69
CA ILE A 301 -6.83 -2.04 7.84
C ILE A 301 -8.26 -2.49 7.58
N ASP A 302 -8.45 -3.27 6.51
CA ASP A 302 -9.71 -3.92 6.16
C ASP A 302 -9.58 -5.43 6.37
N ALA A 303 -9.93 -5.86 7.58
CA ALA A 303 -9.79 -7.25 7.99
C ALA A 303 -10.84 -8.19 7.37
N HIS A 304 -11.86 -7.69 6.67
CA HIS A 304 -12.80 -8.53 5.91
C HIS A 304 -12.17 -8.98 4.60
N TRP A 305 -11.54 -8.04 3.91
CA TRP A 305 -10.94 -8.30 2.61
C TRP A 305 -9.63 -9.10 2.71
N PHE A 306 -9.36 -9.91 1.68
CA PHE A 306 -8.08 -10.60 1.52
C PHE A 306 -7.71 -10.74 0.04
N SER A 307 -6.41 -10.77 -0.25
CA SER A 307 -5.91 -11.07 -1.60
C SER A 307 -4.48 -11.60 -1.55
N THR A 308 -4.25 -12.72 -2.22
CA THR A 308 -2.94 -13.40 -2.23
C THR A 308 -1.87 -12.59 -2.94
N LEU A 309 -2.22 -11.85 -4.00
CA LEU A 309 -1.29 -11.07 -4.82
C LEU A 309 -0.87 -9.74 -4.15
N PHE A 310 -1.60 -9.31 -3.13
CA PHE A 310 -1.46 -7.98 -2.52
C PHE A 310 -0.06 -7.69 -1.96
N GLY A 311 0.60 -8.71 -1.40
CA GLY A 311 1.97 -8.58 -0.90
C GLY A 311 2.98 -8.25 -1.99
N TRP A 312 2.88 -8.91 -3.14
CA TRP A 312 3.77 -8.67 -4.28
C TRP A 312 3.45 -7.35 -4.98
N TYR A 313 2.17 -6.99 -5.05
CA TYR A 313 1.72 -5.70 -5.52
C TYR A 313 2.36 -4.56 -4.73
N THR A 314 2.21 -4.59 -3.40
CA THR A 314 2.80 -3.61 -2.48
C THR A 314 4.32 -3.53 -2.61
N PHE A 315 4.97 -4.70 -2.62
CA PHE A 315 6.42 -4.81 -2.81
C PHE A 315 6.88 -4.14 -4.10
N SER A 316 6.20 -4.42 -5.22
CA SER A 316 6.59 -3.90 -6.53
C SER A 316 6.58 -2.37 -6.56
N GLY A 317 5.55 -1.72 -5.98
CA GLY A 317 5.46 -0.26 -5.93
C GLY A 317 6.56 0.36 -5.06
N MET A 318 6.87 -0.22 -3.91
CA MET A 318 7.99 0.20 -3.06
C MET A 318 9.33 0.05 -3.79
N PHE A 319 9.49 -1.02 -4.56
CA PHE A 319 10.72 -1.32 -5.27
C PHE A 319 10.99 -0.34 -6.41
N VAL A 320 9.99 -0.05 -7.24
CA VAL A 320 10.08 0.97 -8.32
C VAL A 320 10.42 2.34 -7.73
N SER A 321 9.72 2.74 -6.67
CA SER A 321 9.96 4.02 -5.98
C SER A 321 11.39 4.15 -5.46
N SER A 322 11.98 3.04 -4.98
CA SER A 322 13.37 3.02 -4.53
C SER A 322 14.37 3.30 -5.65
N PHE A 323 14.12 2.82 -6.89
CA PHE A 323 14.95 3.14 -8.05
C PHE A 323 14.86 4.61 -8.43
N ALA A 324 13.66 5.19 -8.40
CA ALA A 324 13.47 6.61 -8.66
C ALA A 324 14.27 7.47 -7.68
N ALA A 325 14.22 7.15 -6.38
CA ALA A 325 15.03 7.83 -5.36
C ALA A 325 16.55 7.63 -5.59
N LEU A 326 16.99 6.43 -5.98
CA LEU A 326 18.39 6.14 -6.27
C LEU A 326 18.91 6.93 -7.48
N ILE A 327 18.08 7.11 -8.52
CA ILE A 327 18.39 7.92 -9.70
C ILE A 327 18.64 9.38 -9.27
N PHE A 328 17.75 9.96 -8.45
CA PHE A 328 17.95 11.31 -7.92
C PHE A 328 19.25 11.44 -7.14
N LEU A 329 19.51 10.49 -6.23
CA LEU A 329 20.71 10.50 -5.42
C LEU A 329 21.97 10.37 -6.28
N THR A 330 21.96 9.48 -7.27
CA THR A 330 23.08 9.25 -8.18
C THR A 330 23.39 10.50 -9.01
N LEU A 331 22.37 11.12 -9.59
CA LEU A 331 22.53 12.33 -10.40
C LEU A 331 22.94 13.53 -9.56
N TYR A 332 22.43 13.65 -8.33
CA TYR A 332 22.85 14.70 -7.39
C TYR A 332 24.33 14.56 -7.04
N MET A 333 24.81 13.36 -6.70
CA MET A 333 26.22 13.09 -6.40
C MET A 333 27.13 13.29 -7.63
N LYS A 334 26.68 12.86 -8.81
CA LYS A 334 27.37 13.10 -10.09
C LYS A 334 27.45 14.59 -10.41
N GLY A 335 26.39 15.35 -10.17
CA GLY A 335 26.36 16.81 -10.34
C GLY A 335 27.29 17.58 -9.40
N GLN A 336 27.66 17.00 -8.25
CA GLN A 336 28.72 17.53 -7.37
C GLN A 336 30.14 17.13 -7.82
N GLY A 337 30.31 16.40 -8.92
CA GLY A 337 31.61 15.93 -9.41
C GLY A 337 32.23 14.79 -8.61
N LEU A 338 31.43 14.06 -7.80
CA LEU A 338 31.95 13.06 -6.86
C LEU A 338 31.85 11.61 -7.35
N MET A 339 31.36 11.39 -8.58
CA MET A 339 31.06 10.07 -9.15
C MET A 339 31.59 9.98 -10.60
N GLU A 340 32.88 10.25 -10.82
CA GLU A 340 33.49 10.26 -12.17
C GLU A 340 33.38 8.92 -12.91
N TRP A 341 33.30 7.81 -12.18
CA TRP A 341 33.13 6.46 -12.73
C TRP A 341 31.69 6.17 -13.18
N VAL A 342 30.72 7.00 -12.80
CA VAL A 342 29.32 6.82 -13.20
C VAL A 342 29.07 7.54 -14.51
N ASN A 343 28.91 6.75 -15.56
CA ASN A 343 28.62 7.20 -16.92
C ASN A 343 27.14 6.98 -17.30
N GLU A 344 26.81 7.32 -18.54
CA GLU A 344 25.46 7.15 -19.12
C GLU A 344 24.98 5.68 -19.13
N ASN A 345 25.86 4.69 -19.10
CA ASN A 345 25.48 3.28 -19.08
C ASN A 345 24.93 2.86 -17.72
N HIS A 346 25.48 3.40 -16.64
CA HIS A 346 24.92 3.19 -15.30
C HIS A 346 23.53 3.80 -15.19
N LEU A 347 23.34 5.01 -15.74
CA LEU A 347 22.03 5.66 -15.78
C LEU A 347 21.04 4.89 -16.65
N HIS A 348 21.50 4.37 -17.78
CA HIS A 348 20.73 3.51 -18.67
C HIS A 348 20.21 2.26 -17.95
N ASP A 349 21.05 1.56 -17.19
CA ASP A 349 20.64 0.39 -16.43
C ASP A 349 19.69 0.73 -15.28
N LEU A 350 19.94 1.82 -14.53
CA LEU A 350 18.97 2.32 -13.54
C LEU A 350 17.61 2.63 -14.19
N GLY A 351 17.62 3.25 -15.37
CA GLY A 351 16.43 3.53 -16.16
C GLY A 351 15.73 2.25 -16.66
N LYS A 352 16.47 1.19 -17.02
CA LYS A 352 15.90 -0.12 -17.34
C LYS A 352 15.24 -0.77 -16.14
N PHE A 353 15.87 -0.74 -14.97
CA PHE A 353 15.29 -1.31 -13.75
C PHE A 353 14.00 -0.59 -13.36
N MET A 354 14.01 0.75 -13.35
CA MET A 354 12.80 1.54 -13.11
C MET A 354 11.70 1.21 -14.13
N PHE A 355 12.03 1.21 -15.43
CA PHE A 355 11.09 0.88 -16.51
C PHE A 355 10.49 -0.54 -16.36
N ALA A 356 11.34 -1.54 -16.18
CA ALA A 356 10.91 -2.94 -16.12
C ALA A 356 10.00 -3.19 -14.91
N PHE A 357 10.35 -2.63 -13.75
CA PHE A 357 9.54 -2.81 -12.55
C PHE A 357 8.26 -1.96 -12.56
N SER A 358 8.22 -0.81 -13.25
CA SER A 358 6.96 -0.09 -13.52
C SER A 358 5.98 -0.94 -14.34
N VAL A 359 6.46 -1.62 -15.37
CA VAL A 359 5.64 -2.57 -16.15
C VAL A 359 5.21 -3.77 -15.28
N PHE A 360 6.10 -4.29 -14.45
CA PHE A 360 5.78 -5.37 -13.51
C PHE A 360 4.71 -4.98 -12.49
N TRP A 361 4.80 -3.78 -11.89
CA TRP A 361 3.77 -3.25 -11.00
C TRP A 361 2.42 -3.14 -11.73
N THR A 362 2.43 -2.64 -12.97
CA THR A 362 1.21 -2.51 -13.78
C THR A 362 0.57 -3.87 -14.05
N TYR A 363 1.39 -4.88 -14.35
CA TYR A 363 0.93 -6.26 -14.50
C TYR A 363 0.25 -6.77 -13.23
N LEU A 364 0.86 -6.56 -12.05
CA LEU A 364 0.29 -7.02 -10.78
C LEU A 364 -1.01 -6.27 -10.45
N TRP A 365 -1.02 -4.95 -10.65
CA TRP A 365 -2.21 -4.12 -10.47
C TRP A 365 -3.36 -4.63 -11.34
N PHE A 366 -3.10 -4.83 -12.63
CA PHE A 366 -4.10 -5.27 -13.59
C PHE A 366 -4.58 -6.69 -13.30
N SER A 367 -3.66 -7.60 -12.97
CA SER A 367 -4.00 -8.98 -12.64
C SER A 367 -4.87 -9.08 -11.39
N GLN A 368 -4.59 -8.27 -10.36
CA GLN A 368 -5.43 -8.22 -9.17
C GLN A 368 -6.82 -7.69 -9.50
N PHE A 369 -6.87 -6.55 -10.20
CA PHE A 369 -8.12 -5.89 -10.53
C PHE A 369 -9.03 -6.74 -11.41
N VAL A 370 -8.50 -7.30 -12.51
CA VAL A 370 -9.30 -8.08 -13.47
C VAL A 370 -9.85 -9.35 -12.84
N LEU A 371 -9.08 -10.04 -11.99
CA LEU A 371 -9.57 -11.30 -11.39
C LEU A 371 -10.74 -11.03 -10.42
N ILE A 372 -10.64 -9.99 -9.59
CA ILE A 372 -11.72 -9.63 -8.66
C ILE A 372 -12.92 -9.08 -9.44
N TRP A 373 -12.68 -8.22 -10.44
CA TRP A 373 -13.75 -7.67 -11.28
C TRP A 373 -14.49 -8.75 -12.09
N TYR A 374 -13.76 -9.73 -12.63
CA TYR A 374 -14.34 -10.78 -13.47
C TYR A 374 -15.15 -11.80 -12.67
N ALA A 375 -14.62 -12.26 -11.52
CA ALA A 375 -15.32 -13.22 -10.67
C ALA A 375 -16.45 -12.58 -9.84
N ASN A 376 -16.31 -11.29 -9.52
CA ASN A 376 -17.28 -10.46 -8.83
C ASN A 376 -17.86 -11.09 -7.55
N ILE A 377 -17.01 -11.73 -6.74
CA ILE A 377 -17.40 -12.35 -5.47
C ILE A 377 -17.72 -11.22 -4.45
N PRO A 378 -18.93 -11.19 -3.84
CA PRO A 378 -19.38 -10.04 -3.05
C PRO A 378 -18.42 -9.58 -1.94
N GLU A 379 -17.77 -10.52 -1.24
CA GLU A 379 -16.84 -10.22 -0.15
C GLU A 379 -15.56 -9.49 -0.62
N GLU A 380 -15.08 -9.78 -1.84
CA GLU A 380 -13.81 -9.24 -2.34
C GLU A 380 -14.00 -7.95 -3.15
N VAL A 381 -15.18 -7.75 -3.71
CA VAL A 381 -15.50 -6.66 -4.65
C VAL A 381 -15.66 -5.31 -3.96
N THR A 382 -16.11 -5.32 -2.69
CA THR A 382 -16.30 -4.11 -1.87
C THR A 382 -15.06 -3.22 -1.84
N TYR A 383 -13.86 -3.83 -1.83
CA TYR A 383 -12.57 -3.13 -1.93
C TYR A 383 -12.48 -2.22 -3.15
N TYR A 384 -12.86 -2.72 -4.33
CA TYR A 384 -12.82 -1.92 -5.56
C TYR A 384 -14.05 -1.03 -5.71
N MET A 385 -15.24 -1.43 -5.22
CA MET A 385 -16.43 -0.56 -5.26
C MET A 385 -16.17 0.77 -4.56
N GLN A 386 -15.68 0.75 -3.33
CA GLN A 386 -15.37 1.97 -2.58
C GLN A 386 -14.36 2.86 -3.33
N ARG A 387 -13.38 2.23 -4.00
CA ARG A 387 -12.34 2.95 -4.75
C ARG A 387 -12.85 3.52 -6.08
N PHE A 388 -13.80 2.85 -6.73
CA PHE A 388 -14.41 3.31 -7.97
C PHE A 388 -15.47 4.41 -7.75
N GLU A 389 -16.17 4.36 -6.62
CA GLU A 389 -17.21 5.34 -6.28
C GLU A 389 -16.59 6.61 -5.69
N GLN A 390 -15.70 6.47 -4.70
CA GLN A 390 -15.19 7.61 -3.93
C GLN A 390 -13.80 8.08 -4.39
N TYR A 391 -12.91 7.16 -4.81
CA TYR A 391 -11.50 7.45 -5.11
C TYR A 391 -11.15 7.34 -6.60
N LYS A 392 -12.14 7.46 -7.49
CA LYS A 392 -11.98 7.24 -8.93
C LYS A 392 -10.82 8.04 -9.55
N VAL A 393 -10.75 9.32 -9.21
CA VAL A 393 -9.73 10.24 -9.75
C VAL A 393 -8.31 9.79 -9.36
N PRO A 394 -7.95 9.64 -8.07
CA PRO A 394 -6.62 9.15 -7.72
C PRO A 394 -6.36 7.71 -8.20
N PHE A 395 -7.38 6.84 -8.23
CA PHE A 395 -7.26 5.45 -8.69
C PHE A 395 -6.82 5.32 -10.16
N PHE A 396 -7.36 6.14 -11.07
CA PHE A 396 -6.91 6.13 -12.47
C PHE A 396 -5.68 7.01 -12.70
N THR A 397 -5.53 8.10 -11.95
CA THR A 397 -4.37 9.00 -12.07
C THR A 397 -3.07 8.27 -11.69
N MET A 398 -3.09 7.43 -10.65
CA MET A 398 -1.91 6.65 -10.27
C MET A 398 -1.45 5.71 -11.40
N LEU A 399 -2.35 5.16 -12.22
CA LEU A 399 -1.98 4.33 -13.36
C LEU A 399 -1.27 5.13 -14.45
N VAL A 400 -1.78 6.31 -14.76
CA VAL A 400 -1.15 7.19 -15.74
C VAL A 400 0.25 7.59 -15.27
N LEU A 401 0.41 7.90 -13.99
CA LEU A 401 1.69 8.31 -13.39
C LEU A 401 2.69 7.16 -13.21
N ASN A 402 2.25 5.94 -12.90
CA ASN A 402 3.13 4.80 -12.64
C ASN A 402 3.44 3.96 -13.88
N PHE A 403 2.55 4.00 -14.88
CA PHE A 403 2.69 3.22 -16.11
C PHE A 403 2.88 4.14 -17.32
N VAL A 404 1.82 4.83 -17.76
CA VAL A 404 1.78 5.47 -19.08
C VAL A 404 2.90 6.51 -19.24
N LEU A 405 2.99 7.49 -18.35
CA LEU A 405 3.98 8.56 -18.45
C LEU A 405 5.43 8.08 -18.31
N PRO A 406 5.82 7.30 -17.29
CA PRO A 406 7.20 6.87 -17.15
C PRO A 406 7.61 5.90 -18.26
N VAL A 407 6.74 4.97 -18.67
CA VAL A 407 7.02 4.05 -19.79
C VAL A 407 7.25 4.83 -21.07
N LEU A 408 6.38 5.78 -21.42
CA LEU A 408 6.57 6.60 -22.62
C LEU A 408 7.81 7.49 -22.53
N ALA A 409 8.09 8.06 -21.36
CA ALA A 409 9.24 8.91 -21.14
C ALA A 409 10.56 8.17 -21.37
N VAL A 410 10.70 6.94 -20.87
CA VAL A 410 11.95 6.17 -20.97
C VAL A 410 11.86 4.94 -21.88
N LEU A 411 10.92 4.90 -22.84
CA LEU A 411 10.75 3.74 -23.74
C LEU A 411 12.01 3.49 -24.58
N SER A 412 12.52 4.54 -25.24
CA SER A 412 13.65 4.44 -26.15
C SER A 412 15.00 4.35 -25.41
N ARG A 413 15.98 3.68 -26.02
CA ARG A 413 17.36 3.59 -25.49
C ARG A 413 18.00 4.97 -25.26
N PRO A 414 17.90 5.95 -26.19
CA PRO A 414 18.48 7.27 -25.96
C PRO A 414 17.85 8.01 -24.78
N ALA A 415 16.53 7.91 -24.61
CA ALA A 415 15.82 8.56 -23.51
C ALA A 415 16.31 8.09 -22.13
N LYS A 416 16.60 6.78 -22.00
CA LYS A 416 17.17 6.18 -20.77
C LYS A 416 18.59 6.65 -20.44
N ARG A 417 19.31 7.29 -21.37
CA ARG A 417 20.68 7.80 -21.18
C ARG A 417 20.73 9.29 -20.87
N ILE A 418 19.62 10.01 -21.05
CA ILE A 418 19.52 11.46 -20.82
C ILE A 418 19.05 11.72 -19.39
N PRO A 419 19.85 12.40 -18.54
CA PRO A 419 19.48 12.68 -17.15
C PRO A 419 18.11 13.35 -16.99
N GLY A 420 17.77 14.32 -17.84
CA GLY A 420 16.50 15.05 -17.76
C GLY A 420 15.29 14.13 -17.93
N THR A 421 15.33 13.23 -18.91
CA THR A 421 14.23 12.31 -19.19
C THR A 421 14.06 11.27 -18.08
N VAL A 422 15.16 10.73 -17.56
CA VAL A 422 15.12 9.75 -16.46
C VAL A 422 14.64 10.41 -15.16
N VAL A 423 15.04 11.66 -14.89
CA VAL A 423 14.52 12.44 -13.75
C VAL A 423 13.03 12.69 -13.87
N MET A 424 12.55 13.09 -15.05
CA MET A 424 11.12 13.31 -15.29
C MET A 424 10.31 12.04 -15.02
N ALA A 425 10.75 10.89 -15.53
CA ALA A 425 10.12 9.61 -15.25
C ALA A 425 10.15 9.24 -13.76
N ALA A 426 11.28 9.50 -13.08
CA ALA A 426 11.41 9.27 -11.64
C ALA A 426 10.45 10.15 -10.81
N VAL A 427 10.18 11.41 -11.22
CA VAL A 427 9.16 12.25 -10.56
C VAL A 427 7.78 11.62 -10.70
N PHE A 428 7.37 11.21 -11.90
CA PHE A 428 6.06 10.59 -12.12
C PHE A 428 5.87 9.33 -11.28
N VAL A 429 6.89 8.47 -11.24
CA VAL A 429 6.90 7.26 -10.41
C VAL A 429 6.77 7.57 -8.92
N LEU A 430 7.49 8.56 -8.39
CA LEU A 430 7.40 8.89 -6.96
C LEU A 430 6.02 9.44 -6.59
N VAL A 431 5.47 10.34 -7.39
CA VAL A 431 4.13 10.91 -7.15
C VAL A 431 3.05 9.84 -7.33
N GLY A 432 3.14 9.03 -8.38
CA GLY A 432 2.18 7.97 -8.67
C GLY A 432 2.18 6.88 -7.61
N HIS A 433 3.34 6.45 -7.10
CA HIS A 433 3.37 5.45 -6.03
C HIS A 433 3.04 6.03 -4.67
N TYR A 434 3.23 7.32 -4.41
CA TYR A 434 2.64 7.94 -3.22
C TYR A 434 1.10 7.86 -3.29
N MET A 435 0.52 8.20 -4.45
CA MET A 435 -0.92 8.10 -4.70
C MET A 435 -1.44 6.66 -4.61
N ASP A 436 -0.65 5.69 -5.05
CA ASP A 436 -0.94 4.25 -4.89
C ASP A 436 -1.10 3.88 -3.41
N HIS A 437 -0.12 4.23 -2.56
CA HIS A 437 -0.24 3.99 -1.11
C HIS A 437 -1.41 4.76 -0.48
N TYR A 438 -1.69 5.97 -0.96
CA TYR A 438 -2.85 6.75 -0.52
C TYR A 438 -4.17 6.01 -0.82
N VAL A 439 -4.34 5.48 -2.03
CA VAL A 439 -5.54 4.72 -2.44
C VAL A 439 -5.62 3.34 -1.79
N MET A 440 -4.49 2.73 -1.42
CA MET A 440 -4.48 1.48 -0.66
C MET A 440 -5.00 1.68 0.78
N ILE A 441 -4.68 2.79 1.43
CA ILE A 441 -4.89 3.00 2.88
C ILE A 441 -6.13 3.84 3.18
N MET A 442 -6.29 5.02 2.56
CA MET A 442 -7.28 6.02 2.96
C MET A 442 -8.74 5.54 2.88
N PRO A 443 -9.18 4.79 1.85
CA PRO A 443 -10.57 4.31 1.81
C PRO A 443 -10.93 3.47 3.04
N GLY A 444 -10.03 2.61 3.48
CA GLY A 444 -10.26 1.72 4.63
C GLY A 444 -10.20 2.43 5.98
N THR A 445 -9.65 3.65 6.06
CA THR A 445 -9.48 4.36 7.34
C THR A 445 -10.40 5.57 7.51
N VAL A 446 -10.70 6.28 6.43
CA VAL A 446 -11.45 7.56 6.47
C VAL A 446 -12.69 7.57 5.57
N GLY A 447 -12.99 6.47 4.86
CA GLY A 447 -14.16 6.40 3.99
C GLY A 447 -14.16 7.50 2.93
N SER A 448 -15.26 8.24 2.82
CA SER A 448 -15.44 9.35 1.90
C SER A 448 -14.84 10.67 2.39
N HIS A 449 -14.41 10.77 3.66
CA HIS A 449 -13.86 11.98 4.28
C HIS A 449 -12.37 12.19 3.99
N TYR A 450 -11.94 11.81 2.80
CA TYR A 450 -10.57 12.01 2.34
C TYR A 450 -10.35 13.42 1.82
N GLY A 451 -9.08 13.78 1.68
CA GLY A 451 -8.71 15.05 1.06
C GLY A 451 -7.21 15.17 0.90
N PHE A 452 -6.80 16.27 0.28
CA PHE A 452 -5.39 16.60 0.12
C PHE A 452 -5.17 18.05 0.54
N GLY A 453 -4.52 18.25 1.68
CA GLY A 453 -4.26 19.56 2.25
C GLY A 453 -3.04 19.55 3.17
N LEU A 454 -3.09 20.36 4.22
CA LEU A 454 -1.97 20.49 5.17
C LEU A 454 -1.69 19.19 5.93
N VAL A 455 -2.75 18.42 6.20
CA VAL A 455 -2.69 17.13 6.91
C VAL A 455 -1.88 16.09 6.14
N GLU A 456 -2.00 16.06 4.81
CA GLU A 456 -1.27 15.15 3.94
C GLU A 456 0.11 15.71 3.53
N LEU A 457 0.19 17.01 3.23
CA LEU A 457 1.43 17.66 2.84
C LEU A 457 2.47 17.69 3.97
N GLY A 458 2.03 17.88 5.22
CA GLY A 458 2.89 17.92 6.39
C GLY A 458 3.77 16.67 6.53
N PRO A 459 3.19 15.45 6.65
CA PRO A 459 3.93 14.21 6.71
C PRO A 459 4.84 13.95 5.50
N ILE A 460 4.42 14.32 4.28
CA ILE A 460 5.26 14.19 3.08
C ILE A 460 6.54 15.02 3.26
N LEU A 461 6.42 16.29 3.64
CA LEU A 461 7.58 17.17 3.85
C LEU A 461 8.43 16.74 5.04
N PHE A 462 7.78 16.25 6.11
CA PHE A 462 8.45 15.74 7.31
C PHE A 462 9.41 14.61 6.94
N PHE A 463 8.89 13.59 6.27
CA PHE A 463 9.69 12.43 5.87
C PHE A 463 10.62 12.73 4.69
N ALA A 464 10.28 13.64 3.79
CA ALA A 464 11.21 14.10 2.74
C ALA A 464 12.47 14.75 3.33
N GLY A 465 12.29 15.69 4.27
CA GLY A 465 13.40 16.32 4.98
C GLY A 465 14.25 15.29 5.75
N LEU A 466 13.60 14.34 6.41
CA LEU A 466 14.27 13.30 7.17
C LEU A 466 15.04 12.32 6.26
N HIS A 467 14.45 11.94 5.14
CA HIS A 467 15.08 11.12 4.11
C HIS A 467 16.35 11.80 3.60
N ILE A 468 16.27 13.06 3.16
CA ILE A 468 17.43 13.83 2.69
C ILE A 468 18.51 13.89 3.78
N TYR A 469 18.12 14.20 5.02
CA TYR A 469 19.06 14.30 6.12
C TYR A 469 19.78 12.97 6.39
N VAL A 470 19.06 11.85 6.48
CA VAL A 470 19.62 10.53 6.76
C VAL A 470 20.54 10.07 5.63
N VAL A 471 20.08 10.17 4.37
CA VAL A 471 20.86 9.75 3.20
C VAL A 471 22.15 10.55 3.08
N LEU A 472 22.07 11.88 3.05
CA LEU A 472 23.25 12.72 2.86
C LEU A 472 24.20 12.64 4.05
N SER A 473 23.69 12.49 5.27
CA SER A 473 24.53 12.23 6.44
C SER A 473 25.23 10.87 6.36
N SER A 474 24.56 9.84 5.83
CA SER A 474 25.17 8.51 5.66
C SER A 474 26.23 8.50 4.56
N VAL A 475 25.97 9.20 3.46
CA VAL A 475 26.95 9.41 2.39
C VAL A 475 28.18 10.18 2.89
N ALA A 476 27.99 11.23 3.69
CA ALA A 476 29.10 12.03 4.23
C ALA A 476 30.01 11.25 5.19
N LYS A 477 29.55 10.13 5.76
CA LYS A 477 30.30 9.33 6.73
C LYS A 477 31.27 8.32 6.10
N ALA A 478 31.30 8.17 4.78
CA ALA A 478 32.15 7.20 4.10
C ALA A 478 32.62 7.69 2.71
N PRO A 479 33.73 7.18 2.18
CA PRO A 479 34.06 7.37 0.76
C PRO A 479 32.99 6.75 -0.13
N LEU A 480 32.66 7.43 -1.24
CA LEU A 480 31.65 6.98 -2.21
C LEU A 480 32.11 5.78 -3.05
N LEU A 481 33.40 5.71 -3.34
CA LEU A 481 34.00 4.59 -4.04
C LEU A 481 34.49 3.56 -3.02
N HIS A 482 34.05 2.30 -3.16
CA HIS A 482 34.67 1.19 -2.44
C HIS A 482 36.10 0.99 -2.91
N LYS A 483 37.05 0.95 -1.97
CA LYS A 483 38.48 0.89 -2.30
C LYS A 483 38.91 -0.50 -2.75
N ASN A 484 38.51 -1.52 -2.00
CA ASN A 484 38.98 -2.91 -2.19
C ASN A 484 37.85 -3.86 -2.63
N HIS A 485 36.77 -3.34 -3.20
CA HIS A 485 35.68 -4.20 -3.68
C HIS A 485 36.12 -4.96 -4.94
N PRO A 486 35.91 -6.29 -5.01
CA PRO A 486 36.48 -7.14 -6.08
C PRO A 486 36.03 -6.74 -7.50
N MET A 487 34.81 -6.21 -7.65
CA MET A 487 34.25 -5.83 -8.95
C MET A 487 34.35 -4.32 -9.27
N ILE A 488 35.11 -3.54 -8.48
CA ILE A 488 35.14 -2.09 -8.67
C ILE A 488 35.74 -1.68 -10.02
N THR A 489 36.73 -2.43 -10.51
CA THR A 489 37.37 -2.17 -11.80
C THR A 489 36.42 -2.38 -12.97
N GLU A 490 35.56 -3.40 -12.90
CA GLU A 490 34.53 -3.66 -13.90
C GLU A 490 33.50 -2.53 -13.95
N SER A 491 33.00 -2.08 -12.78
CA SER A 491 32.07 -0.94 -12.70
C SER A 491 32.65 0.34 -13.30
N LYS A 492 33.92 0.64 -13.03
CA LYS A 492 34.57 1.84 -13.59
C LYS A 492 34.66 1.83 -15.12
N ASN A 493 34.87 0.64 -15.68
CA ASN A 493 35.01 0.46 -17.13
C ASN A 493 33.68 0.05 -17.79
N PHE A 494 32.56 0.14 -17.07
CA PHE A 494 31.28 -0.37 -17.53
C PHE A 494 30.75 0.39 -18.75
N HIS A 495 30.43 -0.34 -19.81
CA HIS A 495 29.87 0.19 -21.05
C HIS A 495 28.89 -0.81 -21.68
N GLN A 496 27.84 -0.30 -22.36
CA GLN A 496 26.79 -1.10 -23.02
C GLN A 496 26.25 -0.44 -24.29
#